data_AF-A0A193QLU4-F1
#
_entry.id   AF-A0A193QLU4-F1
#
_cell.length_a   1.000
_cell.length_b   1.000
_cell.length_c   1.000
_cell.angle_alpha   90.00
_cell.angle_beta   90.00
_cell.angle_gamma   90.00
#
_symmetry.space_group_name_H-M   'P 1'
#
loop_
_entity.id
_entity.type
_entity.pdbx_description
1 polymer ?
#
loop_
_entity_poly.entity_id
_entity_poly.type
_entity_poly.pdbx_seq_one_letter_code
_entity_poly.pdbx_strand_id
1 'polypeptide(L)'
;MAYLTDTVGLPDDTTHFLQRQSLTAAVLDCSHLPSKAIPRNHNDITRALEIHDRLQPQDAWLTHIGHEVDNWLMQHALPAGVHVASDGLTLNLA
;
A
#
# COMPACT_ATOMS: atom_id res chain seq x y z
N MET A 1 9.36 8.98 4.79
CA MET A 1 8.25 8.37 4.04
C MET A 1 8.79 7.66 2.81
N ALA A 2 8.13 6.58 2.38
CA ALA A 2 8.34 5.94 1.08
C ALA A 2 7.12 6.13 0.18
N TYR A 3 7.32 6.29 -1.13
CA TYR A 3 6.25 6.38 -2.13
C TYR A 3 6.49 5.34 -3.22
N LEU A 4 5.60 4.34 -3.30
CA LEU A 4 5.79 3.08 -4.03
C LEU A 4 4.57 2.81 -4.94
N THR A 5 4.45 3.58 -6.02
CA THR A 5 3.40 3.39 -7.04
C THR A 5 3.86 2.50 -8.19
N ASP A 6 2.91 1.91 -8.90
CA ASP A 6 3.11 1.12 -10.14
C ASP A 6 4.08 -0.05 -9.93
N THR A 7 3.82 -0.83 -8.88
CA THR A 7 4.64 -1.97 -8.50
C THR A 7 3.78 -3.19 -8.20
N VAL A 8 4.35 -4.38 -8.36
CA VAL A 8 3.79 -5.61 -7.80
C VAL A 8 4.81 -6.25 -6.85
N GLY A 9 4.43 -6.32 -5.58
CA GLY A 9 5.35 -6.67 -4.49
C GLY A 9 6.53 -5.70 -4.41
N LEU A 10 7.57 -6.12 -3.69
CA LEU A 10 8.86 -5.44 -3.66
C LEU A 10 9.97 -6.48 -3.80
N PRO A 11 10.98 -6.24 -4.65
CA PRO A 11 12.20 -7.03 -4.64
C PRO A 11 12.84 -7.06 -3.25
N ASP A 12 13.58 -8.13 -2.95
CA ASP A 12 14.18 -8.30 -1.62
C ASP A 12 15.20 -7.21 -1.29
N ASP A 13 16.01 -6.78 -2.26
CA ASP A 13 16.97 -5.70 -2.07
C ASP A 13 16.28 -4.37 -1.70
N THR A 14 15.17 -4.05 -2.37
CA THR A 14 14.34 -2.87 -2.07
C THR A 14 13.71 -3.00 -0.69
N THR A 15 13.19 -4.18 -0.36
CA THR A 15 12.59 -4.43 0.96
C THR A 15 13.62 -4.25 2.07
N HIS A 16 14.79 -4.89 1.94
CA HIS A 16 15.87 -4.79 2.93
C HIS A 16 16.38 -3.36 3.07
N PHE A 17 16.45 -2.59 1.97
CA PHE A 17 16.80 -1.18 2.03
C PHE A 17 15.80 -0.37 2.84
N LEU A 18 14.50 -0.56 2.60
CA LEU A 18 13.41 0.19 3.24
C LEU A 18 13.23 -0.19 4.71
N GLN A 19 13.42 -1.46 5.08
CA GLN A 19 13.37 -1.93 6.47
C GLN A 19 14.45 -1.31 7.37
N ARG A 20 15.54 -0.79 6.79
CA ARG A 20 16.57 -0.05 7.54
C ARG A 20 16.19 1.42 7.79
N GLN A 21 15.10 1.89 7.21
CA GLN A 21 14.60 3.25 7.38
C GLN A 21 13.51 3.27 8.44
N SER A 22 13.45 4.32 9.26
CA SER A 22 12.29 4.58 10.10
C SER A 22 11.20 5.27 9.27
N LEU A 23 10.18 4.51 8.85
CA LEU A 23 9.11 5.01 7.99
C LEU A 23 7.92 5.49 8.83
N THR A 24 7.73 6.80 8.91
CA THR A 24 6.48 7.40 9.42
C THR A 24 5.31 7.13 8.48
N ALA A 25 5.53 7.12 7.17
CA ALA A 25 4.50 6.78 6.19
C ALA A 25 5.03 5.97 5.01
N ALA A 26 4.20 5.10 4.45
CA ALA A 26 4.40 4.46 3.16
C ALA A 26 3.17 4.64 2.27
N VAL A 27 3.33 5.23 1.09
CA VAL A 27 2.28 5.31 0.07
C VAL A 27 2.46 4.13 -0.87
N LEU A 28 1.44 3.28 -1.03
CA LEU A 28 1.53 1.97 -1.70
C LEU A 28 0.54 1.86 -2.86
N ASP A 29 0.99 1.38 -4.01
CA ASP A 29 0.10 0.94 -5.10
C ASP A 29 -0.91 -0.10 -4.60
N CYS A 30 -2.18 0.04 -4.98
CA CYS A 30 -3.23 -0.94 -4.76
C CYS A 30 -4.35 -0.80 -5.81
N SER A 31 -4.17 -1.43 -6.96
CA SER A 31 -5.09 -1.31 -8.11
C SER A 31 -6.16 -2.39 -8.18
N HIS A 32 -5.99 -3.50 -7.49
CA HIS A 32 -6.81 -4.71 -7.69
C HIS A 32 -7.44 -5.26 -6.41
N LEU A 33 -8.57 -5.95 -6.57
CA LEU A 33 -9.26 -6.67 -5.50
C LEU A 33 -8.37 -7.76 -4.88
N PRO A 34 -8.56 -8.11 -3.59
CA PRO A 34 -7.80 -9.17 -2.95
C PRO A 34 -7.85 -10.47 -3.77
N SER A 35 -6.69 -10.99 -4.14
CA SER A 35 -6.56 -12.21 -4.94
C SER A 35 -5.57 -13.19 -4.31
N LYS A 36 -5.73 -14.48 -4.66
CA LYS A 36 -4.75 -15.52 -4.38
C LYS A 36 -3.65 -15.59 -5.44
N ALA A 37 -3.96 -15.15 -6.66
CA ALA A 37 -3.01 -15.10 -7.75
C ALA A 37 -2.29 -13.75 -7.72
N ILE A 38 -0.97 -13.76 -7.88
CA ILE A 38 -0.18 -12.53 -7.94
C ILE A 38 -0.58 -11.76 -9.22
N PRO A 39 -1.05 -10.50 -9.12
CA PRO A 39 -1.37 -9.73 -10.30
C PRO A 39 -0.11 -9.41 -11.12
N ARG A 40 -0.28 -8.97 -12.36
CA ARG A 40 0.87 -8.90 -13.28
C ARG A 40 1.69 -7.62 -13.14
N ASN A 41 1.04 -6.49 -12.89
CA ASN A 41 1.67 -5.16 -12.99
C ASN A 41 1.52 -4.31 -11.71
N HIS A 42 0.38 -4.44 -11.02
CA HIS A 42 0.04 -3.64 -9.86
C HIS A 42 -0.34 -4.53 -8.68
N ASN A 43 -0.20 -4.03 -7.46
CA ASN A 43 -0.64 -4.76 -6.28
C ASN A 43 -2.17 -4.91 -6.24
N ASP A 44 -2.62 -6.03 -5.67
CA ASP A 44 -3.94 -6.09 -5.06
C ASP A 44 -3.86 -5.67 -3.58
N ILE A 45 -5.03 -5.57 -2.92
CA ILE A 45 -5.11 -5.29 -1.48
C ILE A 45 -4.23 -6.26 -0.68
N THR A 46 -4.22 -7.56 -1.03
CA THR A 46 -3.43 -8.57 -0.33
C THR A 46 -1.93 -8.25 -0.38
N ARG A 47 -1.38 -7.94 -1.56
CA ARG A 47 0.04 -7.61 -1.74
C ARG A 47 0.40 -6.28 -1.10
N ALA A 48 -0.48 -5.28 -1.16
CA ALA A 48 -0.25 -4.00 -0.50
C ALA A 48 -0.17 -4.17 1.03
N LEU A 49 -1.04 -5.01 1.61
CA LEU A 49 -0.99 -5.36 3.03
C LEU A 49 0.25 -6.17 3.40
N GLU A 50 0.70 -7.09 2.54
CA GLU A 50 1.98 -7.80 2.77
C GLU A 50 3.18 -6.84 2.76
N ILE A 51 3.17 -5.82 1.91
CA ILE A 51 4.22 -4.77 1.91
C ILE A 51 4.16 -3.99 3.22
N HIS A 52 2.97 -3.57 3.67
CA HIS A 52 2.77 -2.93 4.97
C HIS A 52 3.33 -3.81 6.09
N ASP A 53 3.00 -5.10 6.10
CA ASP A 53 3.43 -6.02 7.15
C ASP A 53 4.94 -6.25 7.15
N ARG A 54 5.59 -6.26 5.98
CA ARG A 54 7.05 -6.38 5.87
C ARG A 54 7.78 -5.11 6.27
N LEU A 55 7.24 -3.93 5.95
CA LEU A 55 7.91 -2.65 6.17
C LEU A 55 7.57 -2.00 7.51
N GLN A 56 6.44 -2.36 8.13
CA GLN A 56 5.95 -1.83 9.41
C GLN A 56 6.02 -0.29 9.51
N PRO A 57 5.49 0.47 8.52
CA PRO A 57 5.41 1.92 8.67
C PRO A 57 4.43 2.29 9.79
N GLN A 58 4.48 3.53 10.31
CA GLN A 58 3.45 3.98 11.26
C GLN A 58 2.07 4.06 10.59
N ASP A 59 2.02 4.61 9.38
CA ASP A 59 0.83 4.62 8.53
C ASP A 59 1.16 4.16 7.09
N ALA A 60 0.29 3.34 6.51
CA ALA A 60 0.28 3.04 5.07
C ALA A 60 -0.92 3.69 4.39
N TRP A 61 -0.68 4.25 3.21
CA TRP A 61 -1.67 4.94 2.40
C TRP A 61 -1.78 4.26 1.03
N LEU A 62 -2.88 3.57 0.79
CA LEU A 62 -3.17 2.92 -0.49
C LEU A 62 -3.51 3.99 -1.53
N THR A 63 -2.84 3.94 -2.68
CA THR A 63 -3.05 4.83 -3.82
C THR A 63 -3.21 4.03 -5.11
N HIS A 64 -3.39 4.72 -6.24
CA HIS A 64 -3.58 4.11 -7.55
C HIS A 64 -4.80 3.14 -7.55
N ILE A 65 -5.86 3.57 -6.85
CA ILE A 65 -7.03 2.74 -6.56
C ILE A 65 -7.85 2.51 -7.84
N GLY A 66 -8.04 1.25 -8.20
CA GLY A 66 -8.97 0.85 -9.26
C GLY A 66 -10.42 1.00 -8.84
N HIS A 67 -11.34 1.21 -9.79
CA HIS A 67 -12.76 1.41 -9.49
C HIS A 67 -13.41 0.23 -8.74
N GLU A 68 -12.96 -1.00 -8.99
CA GLU A 68 -13.47 -2.18 -8.27
C GLU A 68 -13.02 -2.18 -6.81
N VAL A 69 -11.79 -1.73 -6.55
CA VAL A 69 -11.24 -1.60 -5.20
C VAL A 69 -12.00 -0.54 -4.42
N ASP A 70 -12.28 0.61 -5.03
CA ASP A 70 -13.07 1.68 -4.41
C ASP A 70 -14.46 1.16 -3.96
N ASN A 71 -15.16 0.45 -4.85
CA ASN A 71 -16.45 -0.18 -4.52
C ASN A 71 -16.32 -1.23 -3.39
N TRP A 72 -15.23 -2.00 -3.37
CA TRP A 72 -14.99 -3.01 -2.34
C TRP A 72 -14.74 -2.39 -0.97
N LEU A 73 -13.99 -1.29 -0.92
CA LEU A 73 -13.67 -0.54 0.31
C LEU A 73 -14.90 0.10 0.95
N MET A 74 -15.98 0.34 0.19
CA MET A 74 -17.26 0.77 0.77
C MET A 74 -17.90 -0.28 1.68
N GLN A 75 -17.52 -1.55 1.55
CA GLN A 75 -18.11 -2.68 2.28
C GLN A 75 -17.12 -3.37 3.23
N HIS A 76 -15.84 -3.02 3.17
CA HIS A 76 -14.77 -3.71 3.90
C HIS A 76 -13.82 -2.71 4.54
N ALA A 77 -13.60 -2.87 5.84
CA ALA A 77 -12.63 -2.08 6.57
C ALA A 77 -11.20 -2.57 6.29
N LEU A 78 -10.28 -1.60 6.22
CA LEU A 78 -8.85 -1.87 6.24
C LEU A 78 -8.35 -2.11 7.68
N PRO A 79 -7.24 -2.85 7.86
CA PRO A 79 -6.63 -3.01 9.17
C PRO A 79 -6.13 -1.67 9.73
N ALA A 80 -5.89 -1.64 11.04
CA ALA A 80 -5.36 -0.46 11.71
C ALA A 80 -4.02 -0.02 11.10
N GLY A 81 -3.83 1.29 10.95
CA GLY A 81 -2.63 1.86 10.33
C GLY A 81 -2.62 1.83 8.81
N VAL A 82 -3.66 1.30 8.15
CA VAL A 82 -3.80 1.30 6.69
C VAL A 82 -5.01 2.13 6.27
N HIS A 83 -4.76 3.10 5.39
CA HIS A 83 -5.71 4.10 4.95
C HIS A 83 -5.78 4.16 3.43
N VAL A 84 -6.86 4.74 2.89
CA VAL A 84 -6.99 5.01 1.45
C VAL A 84 -6.65 6.48 1.21
N ALA A 85 -5.70 6.75 0.31
CA ALA A 85 -5.39 8.11 -0.09
C ALA A 85 -6.51 8.69 -0.96
N SER A 86 -6.68 10.02 -0.91
CA SER A 86 -7.61 10.75 -1.75
C SER A 86 -6.90 11.92 -2.44
N ASP A 87 -7.44 12.36 -3.57
CA ASP A 87 -6.95 13.55 -4.25
C ASP A 87 -6.95 14.75 -3.29
N GLY A 88 -5.83 15.48 -3.24
CA GLY A 88 -5.65 16.63 -2.33
C GLY A 88 -5.28 16.28 -0.88
N LEU A 89 -5.13 15.00 -0.53
CA LEU A 89 -4.63 14.59 0.79
C LEU A 89 -3.25 15.19 1.05
N THR A 90 -3.10 15.83 2.22
CA THR A 90 -1.82 16.37 2.70
C THR A 90 -1.37 15.61 3.94
N LEU A 91 -0.16 15.05 3.90
CA LEU A 91 0.46 14.35 5.02
C LEU A 91 1.47 15.27 5.73
N ASN A 92 1.29 15.46 7.03
CA ASN A 92 2.28 16.12 7.87
C ASN A 92 3.12 15.03 8.55
N LEU A 93 4.35 14.87 8.09
CA LEU A 93 5.27 13.89 8.63
C LEU A 93 6.11 14.56 9.74
N ALA A 94 6.20 13.89 10.89
CA ALA A 94 7.08 14.30 11.98
C ALA A 94 8.55 13.99 11.66
#